data_AF-A0A2I8ETU0-F1
#
_entry.id   AF-A0A2I8ETU0-F1
#
_cell.length_a   1.000
_cell.length_b   1.000
_cell.length_c   1.000
_cell.angle_alpha   90.00
_cell.angle_beta   90.00
_cell.angle_gamma   90.00
#
_symmetry.space_group_name_H-M   'P 1'
#
loop_
_entity.id
_entity.type
_entity.pdbx_description
1 polymer ?
#
loop_
_entity_poly.entity_id
_entity_poly.type
_entity_poly.pdbx_seq_one_letter_code
_entity_poly.pdbx_strand_id
1 'polypeptide(L)'
;MTNEIIARDEDTADLAPHTYEELMDFARMVANSGLAPKDYDGKPEKCAVAMQWGNELGLKPMQSLQNIAVVGNRPSLWGDAVLALVTSSPACKDVIEFFEDEDTEDMTAVCIAQRHGKGDKTGRFSIADAQTAGLVGKDVWQKYPKRMLQMRARGFALRDQFPDVLRGIPITELVREAIDMGRVEEVDPATGEVRTETAGAKRAGTADRVKSKLRRVTLAAVIKAIDDARDADALKAAGDMAARLADDDEKRQAREHWQAKLNAERAKSRADTKGDAKTDPKTEPQADQKDNGFTVTYAEVASSMESAERRGDIDALAAAADLIAQVGSKKQQAELRTLFDAAMERMQGTTGETT
;
A
#
# COMPACT_ATOMS: atom_id res chain seq x y z
N MET A 1 34.86 -0.71 21.48
CA MET A 1 34.15 0.37 22.19
C MET A 1 32.95 -0.26 22.87
N THR A 2 33.05 -0.44 24.18
CA THR A 2 31.98 -0.99 25.03
C THR A 2 30.88 0.06 25.13
N ASN A 3 29.66 -0.29 24.71
CA ASN A 3 28.48 0.52 24.98
C ASN A 3 28.20 0.41 26.49
N GLU A 4 28.62 1.42 27.25
CA GLU A 4 28.12 1.63 28.59
C GLU A 4 26.61 1.90 28.49
N ILE A 5 25.81 0.93 28.91
CA ILE A 5 24.41 1.13 29.20
C ILE A 5 24.38 2.15 30.33
N ILE A 6 23.83 3.33 30.05
CA ILE A 6 23.51 4.32 31.08
C ILE A 6 22.42 3.68 31.95
N ALA A 7 22.82 2.97 33.00
CA ALA A 7 21.93 2.58 34.07
C ALA A 7 21.44 3.88 34.71
N ARG A 8 20.14 4.18 34.54
CA ARG A 8 19.51 5.25 35.30
C ARG A 8 19.55 4.83 36.77
N ASP A 9 20.12 5.67 37.61
CA ASP A 9 20.10 5.54 39.07
C ASP A 9 18.66 5.29 39.54
N GLU A 10 18.42 4.18 40.24
CA GLU A 10 17.09 3.76 40.69
C GLU A 10 16.58 4.53 41.94
N ASP A 11 17.33 5.54 42.41
CA ASP A 11 16.91 6.43 43.50
C ASP A 11 16.16 7.69 42.99
N THR A 12 15.31 7.51 41.98
CA THR A 12 14.32 8.54 41.64
C THR A 12 13.10 8.36 42.52
N ALA A 13 12.78 9.37 43.34
CA ALA A 13 11.57 9.36 44.17
C ALA A 13 10.35 9.02 43.31
N ASP A 14 9.78 7.83 43.54
CA ASP A 14 8.62 7.35 42.80
C ASP A 14 7.40 8.14 43.27
N LEU A 15 7.02 9.18 42.52
CA LEU A 15 5.82 9.99 42.77
C LEU A 15 4.52 9.24 42.43
N ALA A 16 4.56 7.90 42.39
CA ALA A 16 3.40 7.07 42.13
C ALA A 16 2.59 6.85 43.43
N PRO A 17 1.24 6.82 43.35
CA PRO A 17 0.41 6.50 44.50
C PRO A 17 0.70 5.10 45.07
N HIS A 18 0.76 4.98 46.39
CA HIS A 18 1.03 3.72 47.09
C HIS A 18 -0.22 3.13 47.77
N THR A 19 -1.25 3.96 47.99
CA THR A 19 -2.53 3.53 48.55
C THR A 19 -3.69 3.81 47.59
N TYR A 20 -4.82 3.12 47.78
CA TYR A 20 -6.03 3.41 47.00
C TYR A 20 -6.57 4.82 47.23
N GLU A 21 -6.35 5.39 48.42
CA GLU A 21 -6.76 6.76 48.73
C GLU A 21 -5.93 7.78 47.93
N GLU A 22 -4.59 7.65 47.98
CA GLU A 22 -3.68 8.45 47.17
C GLU A 22 -3.94 8.28 45.67
N LEU A 23 -4.24 7.06 45.23
CA LEU A 23 -4.59 6.77 43.84
C LEU A 23 -5.85 7.52 43.42
N MET A 24 -6.87 7.52 44.27
CA MET A 24 -8.11 8.24 44.01
C MET A 24 -7.92 9.76 44.05
N ASP A 25 -7.08 10.29 44.92
CA ASP A 25 -6.71 11.71 44.92
C ASP A 25 -5.97 12.11 43.65
N PHE A 26 -4.99 11.32 43.25
CA PHE A 26 -4.26 11.53 42.00
C PHE A 26 -5.20 11.44 40.79
N ALA A 27 -6.11 10.46 40.78
CA ALA A 27 -7.10 10.30 39.75
C ALA A 27 -8.08 11.48 39.66
N ARG A 28 -8.53 12.04 40.80
CA ARG A 28 -9.31 13.28 40.88
C ARG A 28 -8.55 14.47 40.33
N MET A 29 -7.28 14.60 40.68
CA MET A 29 -6.43 15.67 40.16
C MET A 29 -6.34 15.58 38.63
N VAL A 30 -6.02 14.40 38.09
CA VAL A 30 -5.88 14.21 36.64
C VAL A 30 -7.19 14.44 35.92
N ALA A 31 -8.30 13.85 36.39
CA ALA A 31 -9.62 13.97 35.77
C ALA A 31 -10.12 15.42 35.69
N ASN A 32 -9.73 16.28 36.63
CA ASN A 32 -10.14 17.69 36.68
C ASN A 32 -9.10 18.66 36.10
N SER A 33 -7.92 18.16 35.69
CA SER A 33 -6.82 19.01 35.19
C SER A 33 -7.05 19.59 33.79
N GLY A 34 -8.00 19.03 33.03
CA GLY A 34 -8.14 19.28 31.59
C GLY A 34 -7.05 18.61 30.72
N LEU A 35 -6.13 17.84 31.33
CA LEU A 35 -5.09 17.08 30.63
C LEU A 35 -5.43 15.59 30.50
N ALA A 36 -6.49 15.13 31.16
CA ALA A 36 -6.95 13.75 31.02
C ALA A 36 -7.43 13.51 29.58
N PRO A 37 -7.14 12.33 28.99
CA PRO A 37 -7.76 11.93 27.73
C PRO A 37 -9.28 11.94 27.85
N LYS A 38 -9.97 12.17 26.73
CA LYS A 38 -11.43 12.35 26.68
C LYS A 38 -12.25 11.26 27.38
N ASP A 39 -11.77 10.02 27.36
CA ASP A 39 -12.47 8.89 27.99
C ASP A 39 -12.42 8.95 29.53
N TYR A 40 -11.46 9.70 30.08
CA TYR A 40 -11.13 9.83 31.50
C TYR A 40 -11.46 11.22 32.09
N ASP A 41 -11.65 12.22 31.23
CA ASP A 41 -11.98 13.59 31.62
C ASP A 41 -13.26 13.64 32.48
N GLY A 42 -13.16 14.29 33.64
CA GLY A 42 -14.21 14.35 34.66
C GLY A 42 -14.60 13.00 35.29
N LYS A 43 -13.82 11.92 35.10
CA LYS A 43 -14.14 10.55 35.55
C LYS A 43 -13.00 9.93 36.37
N PRO A 44 -12.82 10.35 37.63
CA PRO A 44 -11.70 9.90 38.47
C PRO A 44 -11.69 8.38 38.71
N GLU A 45 -12.83 7.72 38.84
CA GLU A 45 -12.87 6.27 39.04
C GLU A 45 -12.34 5.52 37.80
N LYS A 46 -12.65 6.01 36.59
CA LYS A 46 -12.09 5.44 35.35
C LYS A 46 -10.58 5.66 35.27
N CYS A 47 -10.09 6.82 35.71
CA CYS A 47 -8.65 7.08 35.82
C CYS A 47 -7.97 6.07 36.75
N ALA A 48 -8.48 5.90 37.97
CA ALA A 48 -7.90 5.01 38.96
C ALA A 48 -7.87 3.55 38.48
N VAL A 49 -8.96 3.08 37.86
CA VAL A 49 -9.02 1.72 37.29
C VAL A 49 -8.01 1.55 36.14
N ALA A 50 -7.91 2.52 35.24
CA ALA A 50 -6.93 2.46 34.15
C ALA A 50 -5.48 2.48 34.65
N MET A 51 -5.19 3.29 35.67
CA MET A 51 -3.88 3.30 36.34
C MET A 51 -3.57 1.96 36.99
N GLN A 52 -4.56 1.31 37.62
CA GLN A 52 -4.36 0.00 38.22
C GLN A 52 -4.05 -1.07 37.16
N TRP A 53 -4.79 -1.08 36.05
CA TRP A 53 -4.49 -1.96 34.90
C TRP A 53 -3.08 -1.71 34.34
N GLY A 54 -2.68 -0.45 34.22
CA GLY A 54 -1.35 -0.12 33.75
C GLY A 54 -0.26 -0.51 34.74
N ASN A 55 -0.48 -0.36 36.05
CA ASN A 55 0.45 -0.81 37.07
C ASN A 55 0.67 -2.33 37.00
N GLU A 56 -0.37 -3.11 36.70
CA GLU A 56 -0.20 -4.54 36.41
C GLU A 56 0.72 -4.77 35.21
N LEU A 57 0.62 -3.98 34.14
CA LEU A 57 1.51 -4.06 32.99
C LEU A 57 2.93 -3.49 33.26
N GLY A 58 3.19 -2.92 34.44
CA GLY A 58 4.44 -2.22 34.75
C GLY A 58 4.51 -0.79 34.20
N LEU A 59 3.37 -0.21 33.80
CA LEU A 59 3.26 1.19 33.39
C LEU A 59 3.06 2.09 34.60
N LYS A 60 3.67 3.28 34.56
CA LYS A 60 3.42 4.34 35.55
C LYS A 60 2.03 4.97 35.39
N PRO A 61 1.46 5.64 36.40
CA PRO A 61 0.07 6.13 36.36
C PRO A 61 -0.27 6.98 35.12
N MET A 62 0.56 7.98 34.81
CA MET A 62 0.32 8.85 33.65
C MET A 62 0.49 8.11 32.32
N GLN A 63 1.47 7.21 32.24
CA GLN A 63 1.69 6.36 31.07
C GLN A 63 0.50 5.43 30.85
N SER A 64 -0.13 4.95 31.92
CA SER A 64 -1.30 4.08 31.87
C SER A 64 -2.48 4.78 31.20
N LEU A 65 -2.81 6.00 31.64
CA LEU A 65 -3.91 6.78 31.07
C LEU A 65 -3.70 7.11 29.58
N GLN A 66 -2.46 7.35 29.16
CA GLN A 66 -2.16 7.65 27.77
C GLN A 66 -2.28 6.42 26.87
N ASN A 67 -1.86 5.25 27.38
CA ASN A 67 -1.67 4.05 26.56
C ASN A 67 -2.85 3.06 26.61
N ILE A 68 -3.70 3.17 27.62
CA ILE A 68 -4.92 2.37 27.75
C ILE A 68 -6.09 3.17 27.18
N ALA A 69 -6.68 2.66 26.11
CA ALA A 69 -7.93 3.15 25.54
C ALA A 69 -9.12 2.41 26.15
N VAL A 70 -10.23 3.11 26.33
CA VAL A 70 -11.50 2.51 26.75
C VAL A 70 -12.38 2.33 25.52
N VAL A 71 -12.65 1.08 25.14
CA VAL A 71 -13.51 0.73 24.01
C VAL A 71 -14.72 -0.04 24.53
N GLY A 72 -15.92 0.53 24.40
CA GLY A 72 -17.15 -0.10 24.92
C GLY A 72 -17.05 -0.41 26.41
N ASN A 73 -16.51 0.53 27.19
CA ASN A 73 -16.24 0.38 28.62
C ASN A 73 -15.27 -0.77 29.02
N ARG A 74 -14.50 -1.30 28.06
CA ARG A 74 -13.43 -2.29 28.31
C ARG A 74 -12.05 -1.68 28.06
N PRO A 75 -11.05 -1.92 28.93
CA PRO A 75 -9.69 -1.45 28.70
C PRO A 75 -9.04 -2.20 27.54
N SER A 76 -8.24 -1.47 26.76
CA SER A 76 -7.48 -1.98 25.63
C SER A 76 -6.18 -1.18 25.46
N LEU A 77 -5.14 -1.79 24.90
CA LEU A 77 -3.84 -1.14 24.71
C LEU A 77 -3.66 -0.67 23.28
N TRP A 78 -3.17 0.56 23.09
CA TRP A 78 -2.73 1.01 21.78
C TRP A 78 -1.56 0.17 21.25
N GLY A 79 -1.54 -0.11 19.94
CA GLY A 79 -0.52 -0.97 19.32
C GLY A 79 0.92 -0.47 19.51
N ASP A 80 1.13 0.83 19.66
CA ASP A 80 2.44 1.41 19.99
C ASP A 80 2.88 1.10 21.43
N ALA A 81 1.95 1.13 22.38
CA ALA A 81 2.22 0.75 23.77
C ALA A 81 2.55 -0.74 23.88
N VAL A 82 1.84 -1.58 23.13
CA VAL A 82 2.10 -3.02 23.03
C VAL A 82 3.52 -3.28 22.52
N LEU A 83 3.94 -2.58 21.47
CA LEU A 83 5.31 -2.70 20.96
C LEU A 83 6.34 -2.33 22.04
N ALA A 84 6.15 -1.20 22.73
CA ALA A 84 7.06 -0.75 23.78
C ALA A 84 7.13 -1.74 24.97
N LEU A 85 5.99 -2.30 25.39
CA LEU A 85 5.94 -3.31 26.46
C LEU A 85 6.65 -4.60 26.04
N VAL A 86 6.44 -5.04 24.80
CA VAL A 86 7.10 -6.25 24.30
C VAL A 86 8.60 -6.03 24.15
N THR A 87 9.05 -4.96 23.52
CA THR A 87 10.49 -4.71 23.29
C THR A 87 11.26 -4.45 24.56
N SER A 88 10.62 -3.93 25.62
CA SER A 88 11.21 -3.80 26.96
C SER A 88 11.21 -5.11 27.75
N SER A 89 10.46 -6.13 27.32
CA SER A 89 10.46 -7.44 27.97
C SER A 89 11.78 -8.18 27.72
N PRO A 90 12.43 -8.75 28.75
CA PRO A 90 13.63 -9.58 28.56
C PRO A 90 13.37 -10.86 27.76
N ALA A 91 12.11 -11.24 27.55
CA ALA A 91 11.75 -12.36 26.70
C ALA A 91 11.85 -12.02 25.20
N CYS A 92 11.75 -10.73 24.84
CA CYS A 92 11.75 -10.29 23.45
C CYS A 92 13.17 -10.34 22.88
N LYS A 93 13.32 -11.03 21.76
CA LYS A 93 14.57 -11.05 21.01
C LYS A 93 14.60 -9.92 19.99
N ASP A 94 13.53 -9.80 19.21
CA ASP A 94 13.39 -8.76 18.18
C ASP A 94 11.91 -8.64 17.74
N VAL A 95 11.57 -7.48 17.19
CA VAL A 95 10.30 -7.25 16.48
C VAL A 95 10.61 -6.57 15.15
N ILE A 96 10.38 -7.28 14.06
CA ILE A 96 10.72 -6.83 12.72
C ILE A 96 9.43 -6.47 11.98
N GLU A 97 9.33 -5.25 11.48
CA GLU A 97 8.18 -4.77 10.71
C GLU A 97 8.62 -4.31 9.33
N PHE A 98 7.91 -4.75 8.28
CA PHE A 98 8.13 -4.31 6.91
C PHE A 98 6.85 -4.45 6.08
N PHE A 99 6.88 -3.88 4.89
CA PHE A 99 5.81 -4.01 3.90
C PHE A 99 6.27 -4.88 2.74
N GLU A 100 5.40 -5.78 2.32
CA GLU A 100 5.51 -6.45 1.03
C GLU A 100 4.63 -5.71 0.03
N ASP A 101 5.12 -5.61 -1.21
CA ASP A 101 4.46 -4.90 -2.31
C ASP A 101 4.03 -3.48 -1.92
N GLU A 102 4.95 -2.76 -1.28
CA GLU A 102 4.70 -1.41 -0.78
C GLU A 102 4.27 -0.47 -1.91
N ASP A 103 3.29 0.39 -1.63
CA ASP A 103 2.67 1.33 -2.58
C ASP A 103 1.94 0.70 -3.78
N THR A 104 1.56 -0.57 -3.66
CA THR A 104 0.68 -1.25 -4.62
C THR A 104 -0.73 -1.48 -4.06
N GLU A 105 -1.66 -1.93 -4.90
CA GLU A 105 -3.02 -2.34 -4.46
C GLU A 105 -2.99 -3.63 -3.61
N ASP A 106 -1.90 -4.41 -3.68
CA ASP A 106 -1.70 -5.69 -2.98
C ASP A 106 -0.84 -5.55 -1.70
N MET A 107 -0.57 -4.30 -1.29
CA MET A 107 0.29 -4.00 -0.16
C MET A 107 -0.13 -4.77 1.11
N THR A 108 0.88 -5.42 1.71
CA THR A 108 0.71 -6.24 2.90
C THR A 108 1.70 -5.82 3.97
N ALA A 109 1.18 -5.48 5.16
CA ALA A 109 2.04 -5.26 6.33
C ALA A 109 2.40 -6.61 6.95
N VAL A 110 3.66 -6.75 7.35
CA VAL A 110 4.21 -7.93 8.00
C VAL A 110 4.89 -7.53 9.29
N CYS A 111 4.60 -8.25 10.37
CA CYS A 111 5.29 -8.13 11.64
C CYS A 111 5.77 -9.52 12.08
N ILE A 112 7.06 -9.65 12.36
CA ILE A 112 7.68 -10.87 12.88
C ILE A 112 8.10 -10.62 14.32
N ALA A 113 7.49 -11.36 15.23
CA ALA A 113 7.75 -11.30 16.67
C ALA A 113 8.67 -12.46 17.08
N GLN A 114 9.90 -12.13 17.47
CA GLN A 114 10.89 -13.11 17.91
C GLN A 114 10.99 -13.12 19.44
N ARG A 115 10.91 -14.33 20.02
CA ARG A 115 10.96 -14.52 21.47
C ARG A 115 11.98 -15.59 21.82
N HIS A 116 12.79 -15.33 22.84
CA HIS A 116 13.76 -16.32 23.31
C HIS A 116 13.07 -17.63 23.70
N GLY A 117 13.58 -18.76 23.19
CA GLY A 117 13.07 -20.10 23.48
C GLY A 117 11.76 -20.47 22.79
N LYS A 118 11.23 -19.64 21.86
CA LYS A 118 10.05 -19.98 21.04
C LYS A 118 10.34 -19.76 19.56
N GLY A 119 9.59 -20.44 18.69
CA GLY A 119 9.58 -20.14 17.26
C GLY A 119 8.97 -18.77 16.98
N ASP A 120 9.40 -18.16 15.89
CA ASP A 120 8.92 -16.84 15.46
C ASP A 120 7.42 -16.87 15.14
N LYS A 121 6.75 -15.75 15.42
CA LYS A 121 5.35 -15.55 15.04
C LYS A 121 5.22 -14.39 14.08
N THR A 122 4.59 -14.65 12.94
CA THR A 122 4.39 -13.67 11.90
C THR A 122 2.92 -13.27 11.83
N GLY A 123 2.63 -12.00 12.06
CA GLY A 123 1.35 -11.37 11.77
C GLY A 123 1.41 -10.72 10.39
N ARG A 124 0.35 -10.90 9.60
CA ARG A 124 0.22 -10.31 8.26
C ARG A 124 -1.15 -9.68 8.13
N PHE A 125 -1.22 -8.54 7.44
CA PHE A 125 -2.50 -7.93 7.11
C PHE A 125 -2.40 -7.11 5.81
N SER A 126 -3.19 -7.51 4.82
CA SER A 126 -3.21 -6.92 3.48
C SER A 126 -4.34 -5.89 3.32
N ILE A 127 -4.24 -5.08 2.26
CA ILE A 127 -5.36 -4.25 1.80
C ILE A 127 -6.60 -5.11 1.49
N ALA A 128 -6.43 -6.30 0.91
CA ALA A 128 -7.53 -7.22 0.62
C ALA A 128 -8.24 -7.69 1.90
N ASP A 129 -7.48 -7.98 2.97
CA ASP A 129 -8.05 -8.30 4.28
C ASP A 129 -8.82 -7.11 4.86
N ALA A 130 -8.28 -5.89 4.71
CA ALA A 130 -8.94 -4.67 5.16
C ALA A 130 -10.25 -4.39 4.39
N GLN A 131 -10.31 -4.73 3.10
CA GLN A 131 -11.52 -4.63 2.28
C GLN A 131 -12.57 -5.65 2.73
N THR A 132 -12.18 -6.91 2.92
CA THR A 132 -13.03 -7.99 3.43
C THR A 132 -13.60 -7.64 4.81
N ALA A 133 -12.78 -7.06 5.69
CA ALA A 133 -13.20 -6.59 7.00
C ALA A 133 -14.01 -5.27 6.97
N GLY A 134 -14.21 -4.66 5.79
CA GLY A 134 -14.96 -3.41 5.64
C GLY A 134 -14.31 -2.20 6.32
N LEU A 135 -12.99 -2.22 6.51
CA LEU A 135 -12.22 -1.22 7.24
C LEU A 135 -11.82 -0.04 6.37
N VAL A 136 -11.52 -0.29 5.09
CA VAL A 136 -11.08 0.72 4.11
C VAL A 136 -12.06 1.90 3.97
N GLY A 137 -13.32 1.71 4.33
CA GLY A 137 -14.33 2.77 4.30
C GLY A 137 -14.21 3.82 5.41
N LYS A 138 -13.48 3.53 6.48
CA LYS A 138 -13.36 4.41 7.66
C LYS A 138 -12.41 5.58 7.39
N ASP A 139 -12.71 6.77 7.93
CA ASP A 139 -11.95 8.00 7.65
C ASP A 139 -10.44 7.86 7.94
N VAL A 140 -10.09 7.24 9.08
CA VAL A 140 -8.69 7.01 9.48
C VAL A 140 -7.96 6.10 8.49
N TRP A 141 -8.62 5.05 8.00
CA TRP A 141 -8.06 4.12 7.01
C TRP A 141 -7.78 4.77 5.67
N GLN A 142 -8.61 5.75 5.29
CA GLN A 142 -8.44 6.49 4.05
C GLN A 142 -7.35 7.57 4.15
N LYS A 143 -7.03 8.03 5.36
CA LYS A 143 -5.96 9.01 5.60
C LYS A 143 -4.61 8.33 5.82
N TYR A 144 -4.60 7.20 6.51
CA TYR A 144 -3.38 6.54 6.98
C TYR A 144 -3.38 5.02 6.73
N PRO A 145 -3.56 4.55 5.48
CA PRO A 145 -3.71 3.12 5.18
C PRO A 145 -2.50 2.29 5.61
N LYS A 146 -1.27 2.72 5.29
CA LYS A 146 -0.03 2.03 5.69
C LYS A 146 0.04 1.81 7.21
N ARG A 147 -0.18 2.88 7.98
CA ARG A 147 -0.15 2.82 9.45
C ARG A 147 -1.21 1.88 10.00
N MET A 148 -2.41 1.88 9.43
CA MET A 148 -3.48 0.99 9.87
C MET A 148 -3.14 -0.48 9.59
N LEU A 149 -2.60 -0.81 8.41
CA LEU A 149 -2.14 -2.17 8.10
C LEU A 149 -1.03 -2.63 9.06
N GLN A 150 -0.03 -1.78 9.31
CA GLN A 150 1.07 -2.05 10.24
C GLN A 150 0.54 -2.40 11.63
N MET A 151 -0.38 -1.61 12.18
CA MET A 151 -0.96 -1.88 13.49
C MET A 151 -1.70 -3.21 13.57
N ARG A 152 -2.31 -3.67 12.47
CA ARG A 152 -2.97 -4.98 12.40
C ARG A 152 -1.97 -6.11 12.43
N ALA A 153 -0.99 -6.08 11.53
CA ALA A 153 0.05 -7.09 11.47
C ALA A 153 0.78 -7.21 12.81
N ARG A 154 1.15 -6.06 13.40
CA ARG A 154 1.72 -5.97 14.74
C ARG A 154 0.84 -6.61 15.80
N GLY A 155 -0.43 -6.21 15.85
CA GLY A 155 -1.36 -6.67 16.86
C GLY A 155 -1.49 -8.20 16.88
N PHE A 156 -1.57 -8.83 15.71
CA PHE A 156 -1.63 -10.29 15.61
C PHE A 156 -0.34 -10.96 16.07
N ALA A 157 0.82 -10.49 15.60
CA ALA A 157 2.11 -11.09 15.95
C ALA A 157 2.40 -10.99 17.45
N LEU A 158 2.25 -9.79 18.03
CA LEU A 158 2.63 -9.51 19.41
C LEU A 158 1.66 -10.15 20.41
N ARG A 159 0.35 -10.14 20.14
CA ARG A 159 -0.64 -10.78 21.01
C ARG A 159 -0.40 -12.28 21.13
N ASP A 160 -0.10 -12.93 20.02
CA ASP A 160 0.05 -14.38 19.99
C ASP A 160 1.41 -14.83 20.55
N GLN A 161 2.46 -14.00 20.43
CA GLN A 161 3.82 -14.33 20.88
C GLN A 161 4.11 -13.94 22.34
N PHE A 162 3.49 -12.86 22.83
CA PHE A 162 3.72 -12.31 24.18
C PHE A 162 2.44 -12.17 25.01
N PRO A 163 1.59 -13.22 25.09
CA PRO A 163 0.32 -13.13 25.84
C PRO A 163 0.52 -12.88 27.35
N ASP A 164 1.65 -13.32 27.90
CA ASP A 164 2.06 -13.10 29.29
C ASP A 164 2.48 -11.66 29.58
N VAL A 165 3.10 -10.97 28.60
CA VAL A 165 3.44 -9.55 28.73
C VAL A 165 2.17 -8.70 28.68
N LEU A 166 1.22 -9.05 27.81
CA LEU A 166 -0.02 -8.28 27.63
C LEU A 166 -1.12 -8.64 28.63
N ARG A 167 -0.95 -9.73 29.39
CA ARG A 167 -1.87 -10.17 30.46
C ARG A 167 -3.35 -10.24 30.05
N GLY A 168 -3.59 -10.63 28.80
CA GLY A 168 -4.96 -10.76 28.25
C GLY A 168 -5.67 -9.45 27.93
N ILE A 169 -5.01 -8.29 28.09
CA ILE A 169 -5.59 -7.00 27.69
C ILE A 169 -5.57 -6.92 26.16
N PRO A 170 -6.71 -6.65 25.52
CA PRO A 170 -6.79 -6.66 24.08
C PRO A 170 -6.16 -5.41 23.46
N ILE A 171 -5.81 -5.50 22.19
CA ILE A 171 -5.20 -4.40 21.43
C ILE A 171 -6.30 -3.54 20.81
N THR A 172 -6.25 -2.23 21.03
CA THR A 172 -7.29 -1.27 20.67
C THR A 172 -7.67 -1.35 19.20
N GLU A 173 -6.69 -1.41 18.30
CA GLU A 173 -6.92 -1.48 16.86
C GLU A 173 -7.68 -2.75 16.49
N LEU A 174 -7.40 -3.87 17.17
CA LEU A 174 -8.10 -5.14 16.95
C LEU A 174 -9.56 -5.10 17.41
N VAL A 175 -9.85 -4.42 18.53
CA VAL A 175 -11.20 -4.40 19.14
C VAL A 175 -12.09 -3.29 18.60
N ARG A 176 -11.56 -2.06 18.49
CA ARG A 176 -12.34 -0.85 18.13
C ARG A 176 -13.02 -0.96 16.78
N GLU A 177 -12.50 -1.82 15.93
CA GLU A 177 -12.93 -1.97 14.55
C GLU A 177 -13.35 -3.41 14.22
N ALA A 178 -13.40 -4.27 15.25
CA ALA A 178 -13.80 -5.66 15.32
C ALA A 178 -13.68 -6.47 14.00
N ILE A 179 -12.60 -7.23 13.94
CA ILE A 179 -12.72 -8.66 13.63
C ILE A 179 -13.27 -9.28 14.93
N ASP A 180 -14.54 -9.64 14.88
CA ASP A 180 -15.25 -10.59 15.76
C ASP A 180 -14.72 -10.80 17.20
N MET A 181 -15.16 -9.96 18.14
CA MET A 181 -15.19 -10.30 19.57
C MET A 181 -16.51 -9.87 20.22
N GLY A 182 -17.63 -10.01 19.48
CA GLY A 182 -18.95 -9.56 19.91
C GLY A 182 -19.04 -8.03 19.96
N ARG A 183 -20.01 -7.46 19.25
CA ARG A 183 -20.38 -6.06 19.40
C ARG A 183 -20.63 -5.78 20.88
N VAL A 184 -19.83 -4.92 21.50
CA VAL A 184 -20.11 -4.48 22.87
C VAL A 184 -21.20 -3.45 22.78
N GLU A 185 -22.39 -3.86 23.19
CA GLU A 185 -23.45 -2.93 23.51
C GLU A 185 -22.96 -2.08 24.69
N GLU A 186 -22.73 -0.80 24.41
CA GLU A 186 -22.29 0.14 25.44
C GLU A 186 -23.49 0.42 26.34
N VAL A 187 -23.46 -0.13 27.56
CA VAL A 187 -24.50 0.07 28.57
C VAL A 187 -24.18 1.36 29.32
N ASP A 188 -25.15 2.26 29.38
CA ASP A 188 -25.05 3.44 30.24
C ASP A 188 -25.04 3.01 31.71
N PRO A 189 -23.98 3.30 32.48
CA PRO A 189 -23.87 2.83 33.86
C PRO A 189 -24.88 3.51 34.81
N ALA A 190 -25.48 4.63 34.43
CA ALA A 190 -26.48 5.34 35.23
C ALA A 190 -27.91 4.88 34.90
N THR A 191 -28.21 4.55 33.65
CA THR A 191 -29.58 4.17 33.23
C THR A 191 -29.76 2.69 32.89
N GLY A 192 -28.67 1.95 32.69
CA GLY A 192 -28.69 0.55 32.25
C GLY A 192 -29.09 0.36 30.78
N GLU A 193 -29.25 1.44 30.02
CA GLU A 193 -29.71 1.38 28.62
C GLU A 193 -28.55 1.10 27.65
N VAL A 194 -28.83 0.28 26.63
CA VAL A 194 -27.89 -0.02 25.54
C VAL A 194 -27.85 1.12 24.54
N ARG A 195 -26.69 1.74 24.36
CA ARG A 195 -26.45 2.74 23.31
C ARG A 195 -26.17 2.03 21.98
N THR A 196 -27.18 1.94 21.13
CA THR A 196 -27.02 1.44 19.75
C THR A 196 -26.57 2.57 18.83
N GLU A 197 -25.27 2.70 18.57
CA GLU A 197 -24.83 3.49 17.41
C GLU A 197 -25.22 2.75 16.12
N THR A 198 -26.15 3.33 15.36
CA THR A 198 -26.56 2.87 14.03
C THR A 198 -25.57 3.38 12.98
N ALA A 199 -24.59 2.54 12.62
CA ALA A 199 -23.73 2.78 11.47
C ALA A 199 -24.10 1.84 10.30
N GLY A 200 -25.13 2.25 9.54
CA GLY A 200 -25.41 1.79 8.17
C GLY A 200 -25.92 3.03 7.40
N ALA A 201 -25.66 3.27 6.13
CA ALA A 201 -25.14 2.50 5.02
C ALA A 201 -24.57 3.48 3.98
N LYS A 202 -23.54 3.07 3.22
CA LYS A 202 -23.17 3.54 1.87
C LYS A 202 -21.84 2.84 1.50
N ARG A 203 -21.93 1.62 0.97
CA ARG A 203 -20.76 0.82 0.55
C ARG A 203 -20.90 0.50 -0.95
N ALA A 204 -20.40 1.39 -1.79
CA ALA A 204 -20.10 1.09 -3.20
C ALA A 204 -19.02 2.06 -3.71
N GLY A 205 -19.15 3.36 -3.45
CA GLY A 205 -18.19 4.37 -3.92
C GLY A 205 -16.89 4.53 -3.10
N THR A 206 -16.70 3.77 -2.02
CA THR A 206 -15.64 4.05 -1.03
C THR A 206 -14.36 3.25 -1.26
N ALA A 207 -14.45 2.05 -1.83
CA ALA A 207 -13.28 1.24 -2.20
C ALA A 207 -12.47 1.93 -3.31
N ASP A 208 -13.14 2.54 -4.29
CA ASP A 208 -12.49 3.27 -5.38
C ASP A 208 -11.72 4.52 -4.92
N ARG A 209 -12.15 5.16 -3.82
CA ARG A 209 -11.45 6.33 -3.24
C ARG A 209 -10.15 5.96 -2.53
N VAL A 210 -10.05 4.73 -2.03
CA VAL A 210 -8.82 4.20 -1.43
C VAL A 210 -7.85 3.78 -2.52
N LYS A 211 -8.35 3.09 -3.57
CA LYS A 211 -7.58 2.82 -4.79
C LYS A 211 -7.01 4.10 -5.40
N SER A 212 -7.78 5.20 -5.44
CA SER A 212 -7.30 6.47 -6.00
C SER A 212 -6.18 7.14 -5.21
N LYS A 213 -6.06 6.91 -3.90
CA LYS A 213 -4.96 7.44 -3.06
C LYS A 213 -3.70 6.57 -3.08
N LEU A 214 -3.86 5.25 -3.19
CA LEU A 214 -2.74 4.30 -3.32
C LEU A 214 -2.18 4.27 -4.76
N ARG A 215 -2.87 4.89 -5.72
CA ARG A 215 -2.51 5.02 -7.13
C ARG A 215 -1.28 5.88 -7.45
N ARG A 216 -0.40 6.20 -6.49
CA ARG A 216 0.93 6.69 -6.87
C ARG A 216 1.72 5.48 -7.34
N VAL A 217 1.84 5.34 -8.65
CA VAL A 217 2.79 4.43 -9.26
C VAL A 217 4.16 4.77 -8.69
N THR A 218 4.82 3.79 -8.06
CA THR A 218 6.16 3.93 -7.51
C THR A 218 7.19 3.27 -8.41
N LEU A 219 8.45 3.71 -8.29
CA LEU A 219 9.54 3.17 -9.08
C LEU A 219 9.69 1.65 -8.89
N ALA A 220 9.54 1.16 -7.66
CA ALA A 220 9.63 -0.27 -7.36
C ALA A 220 8.58 -1.11 -8.10
N ALA A 221 7.33 -0.63 -8.16
CA ALA A 221 6.25 -1.30 -8.90
C ALA A 221 6.54 -1.35 -10.40
N VAL A 222 7.12 -0.27 -10.96
CA VAL A 222 7.52 -0.20 -12.37
C VAL A 222 8.67 -1.17 -12.66
N ILE A 223 9.71 -1.20 -11.83
CA ILE A 223 10.86 -2.11 -12.01
C ILE A 223 10.40 -3.57 -11.96
N LYS A 224 9.55 -3.93 -10.97
CA LYS A 224 8.97 -5.27 -10.87
C LYS A 224 8.16 -5.63 -12.12
N ALA A 225 7.33 -4.72 -12.62
CA ALA A 225 6.55 -4.94 -13.85
C ALA A 225 7.45 -5.15 -15.10
N ILE A 226 8.59 -4.44 -15.18
CA ILE A 226 9.59 -4.63 -16.25
C ILE A 226 10.25 -6.00 -16.14
N ASP A 227 10.57 -6.44 -14.92
CA ASP A 227 11.23 -7.73 -14.67
C ASP A 227 10.31 -8.92 -14.94
N ASP A 228 9.04 -8.81 -14.55
CA ASP A 228 8.03 -9.86 -14.71
C ASP A 228 7.44 -9.92 -16.13
N ALA A 229 7.72 -8.93 -16.98
CA ALA A 229 7.27 -8.93 -18.37
C ALA A 229 7.89 -10.08 -19.17
N ARG A 230 7.03 -10.97 -19.69
CA ARG A 230 7.41 -12.16 -20.48
C ARG A 230 7.14 -12.04 -21.97
N ASP A 231 6.38 -11.01 -22.36
CA ASP A 231 6.01 -10.73 -23.74
C ASP A 231 6.08 -9.21 -24.01
N ALA A 232 5.97 -8.85 -25.29
CA ALA A 232 6.10 -7.47 -25.73
C ALA A 232 4.98 -6.57 -25.20
N ASP A 233 3.78 -7.12 -24.98
CA ASP A 233 2.62 -6.38 -24.49
C ASP A 233 2.77 -6.06 -22.99
N ALA A 234 3.25 -7.00 -22.19
CA ALA A 234 3.59 -6.80 -20.79
C ALA A 234 4.73 -5.78 -20.63
N LEU A 235 5.73 -5.82 -21.51
CA LEU A 235 6.85 -4.87 -21.47
C LEU A 235 6.42 -3.45 -21.89
N LYS A 236 5.44 -3.34 -22.80
CA LYS A 236 4.80 -2.07 -23.18
C LYS A 236 3.96 -1.52 -22.04
N ALA A 237 3.15 -2.36 -21.39
CA ALA A 237 2.34 -1.97 -20.24
C ALA A 237 3.21 -1.50 -19.06
N ALA A 238 4.36 -2.13 -18.82
CA ALA A 238 5.33 -1.67 -17.83
C ALA A 238 5.96 -0.31 -18.20
N GLY A 239 6.20 -0.05 -19.49
CA GLY A 239 6.64 1.26 -19.99
C GLY A 239 5.60 2.36 -19.80
N ASP A 240 4.32 2.07 -20.06
CA ASP A 240 3.21 2.99 -19.82
C ASP A 240 3.02 3.26 -18.31
N MET A 241 3.32 2.27 -17.47
CA MET A 241 3.36 2.44 -16.02
C MET A 241 4.51 3.38 -15.60
N ALA A 242 5.72 3.23 -16.18
CA ALA A 242 6.85 4.11 -15.92
C ALA A 242 6.56 5.59 -16.23
N ALA A 243 5.75 5.86 -17.26
CA ALA A 243 5.36 7.23 -17.62
C ALA A 243 4.51 7.94 -16.55
N ARG A 244 3.90 7.18 -15.63
CA ARG A 244 3.03 7.69 -14.55
C ARG A 244 3.80 7.98 -13.25
N LEU A 245 5.11 7.73 -13.21
CA LEU A 245 5.96 8.11 -12.08
C LEU A 245 5.96 9.63 -11.89
N ALA A 246 5.99 10.08 -10.63
CA ALA A 246 5.91 11.51 -10.31
C ALA A 246 7.28 12.20 -10.43
N ASP A 247 8.36 11.49 -10.13
CA ASP A 247 9.72 12.01 -10.09
C ASP A 247 10.48 11.72 -11.40
N ASP A 248 11.24 12.71 -11.89
CA ASP A 248 12.00 12.59 -13.14
C ASP A 248 13.27 11.73 -12.99
N ASP A 249 13.84 11.65 -11.79
CA ASP A 249 14.94 10.71 -11.48
C ASP A 249 14.44 9.27 -11.48
N GLU A 250 13.25 9.01 -10.94
CA GLU A 250 12.62 7.69 -10.98
C GLU A 250 12.27 7.27 -12.41
N LYS A 251 11.76 8.20 -13.24
CA LYS A 251 11.53 7.93 -14.68
C LYS A 251 12.82 7.55 -15.41
N ARG A 252 13.95 8.21 -15.10
CA ARG A 252 15.25 7.88 -15.68
C ARG A 252 15.69 6.47 -15.29
N GLN A 253 15.62 6.12 -14.00
CA GLN A 253 15.96 4.79 -13.50
C GLN A 253 15.08 3.69 -14.11
N ALA A 254 13.78 3.93 -14.25
CA ALA A 254 12.86 3.01 -14.92
C ALA A 254 13.22 2.79 -16.40
N ARG A 255 13.63 3.85 -17.12
CA ARG A 255 14.07 3.75 -18.53
C ARG A 255 15.36 2.95 -18.69
N GLU A 256 16.33 3.17 -17.81
CA GLU A 256 17.59 2.42 -17.80
C GLU A 256 17.34 0.92 -17.59
N HIS A 257 16.50 0.57 -16.61
CA HIS A 257 16.07 -0.81 -16.36
C HIS A 257 15.33 -1.44 -17.55
N TRP A 258 14.41 -0.70 -18.16
CA TRP A 258 13.67 -1.15 -19.35
C TRP A 258 14.59 -1.42 -20.53
N GLN A 259 15.57 -0.53 -20.80
CA GLN A 259 16.56 -0.74 -21.86
C GLN A 259 17.47 -1.94 -21.58
N ALA A 260 17.87 -2.14 -20.32
CA ALA A 260 18.66 -3.31 -19.93
C ALA A 260 17.90 -4.62 -20.20
N LYS A 261 16.62 -4.69 -19.85
CA LYS A 261 15.74 -5.84 -20.14
C LYS A 261 15.62 -6.10 -21.64
N LEU A 262 15.37 -5.05 -22.43
CA LEU A 262 15.27 -5.16 -23.89
C LEU A 262 16.56 -5.67 -24.53
N ASN A 263 17.72 -5.17 -24.06
CA ASN A 263 19.01 -5.63 -24.55
C ASN A 263 19.31 -7.09 -24.16
N ALA A 264 18.90 -7.52 -22.97
CA ALA A 264 19.02 -8.90 -22.54
C ALA A 264 18.16 -9.86 -23.38
N GLU A 265 16.90 -9.49 -23.67
CA GLU A 265 16.00 -10.28 -24.53
C GLU A 265 16.47 -10.31 -26.00
N ARG A 266 17.03 -9.21 -26.50
CA ARG A 266 17.70 -9.17 -27.81
C ARG A 266 18.97 -10.03 -27.86
N ALA A 267 19.72 -10.11 -26.78
CA ALA A 267 20.91 -10.96 -26.71
C ALA A 267 20.54 -12.45 -26.70
N LYS A 268 19.46 -12.84 -26.02
CA LYS A 268 18.93 -14.22 -26.03
C LYS A 268 18.45 -14.64 -27.41
N SER A 269 17.62 -13.82 -28.06
CA SER A 269 17.14 -14.09 -29.42
C SER A 269 18.26 -14.13 -30.47
N ARG A 270 19.37 -13.41 -30.26
CA ARG A 270 20.56 -13.45 -31.15
C ARG A 270 21.49 -14.65 -30.88
N ALA A 271 21.39 -15.28 -29.72
CA ALA A 271 22.11 -16.51 -29.39
C ALA A 271 21.43 -17.76 -30.00
N ASP A 272 20.10 -17.78 -30.03
CA ASP A 272 19.32 -18.88 -30.63
C ASP A 272 19.52 -18.98 -32.15
N THR A 273 19.76 -17.87 -32.85
CA THR A 273 19.98 -17.85 -34.31
C THR A 273 21.37 -18.32 -34.74
N LYS A 274 22.32 -18.55 -33.82
CA LYS A 274 23.70 -19.00 -34.15
C LYS A 274 23.91 -20.52 -34.01
N GLY A 275 22.87 -21.29 -33.67
CA GLY A 275 22.97 -22.73 -33.40
C GLY A 275 22.97 -23.67 -34.62
N ASP A 276 22.48 -23.23 -35.78
CA ASP A 276 22.32 -24.11 -36.95
C ASP A 276 23.03 -23.54 -38.19
N ALA A 277 24.25 -24.01 -38.45
CA ALA A 277 24.91 -23.80 -39.74
C ALA A 277 25.85 -24.96 -40.08
N LYS A 278 25.39 -25.91 -40.91
CA LYS A 278 26.26 -26.75 -41.74
C LYS A 278 25.61 -27.14 -43.09
N THR A 279 26.31 -26.70 -44.14
CA THR A 279 26.43 -27.22 -45.53
C THR A 279 25.28 -27.08 -46.55
N ASP A 280 25.50 -26.11 -47.45
CA ASP A 280 25.02 -25.88 -48.83
C ASP A 280 25.20 -27.07 -49.83
N PRO A 281 24.65 -27.05 -51.10
CA PRO A 281 24.25 -25.87 -51.88
C PRO A 281 22.99 -25.94 -52.79
N LYS A 282 22.56 -24.73 -53.22
CA LYS A 282 21.72 -24.34 -54.38
C LYS A 282 20.19 -24.39 -54.25
N THR A 283 19.57 -23.22 -54.08
CA THR A 283 18.71 -22.53 -55.08
C THR A 283 18.36 -21.13 -54.53
N GLU A 284 18.26 -20.13 -55.42
CA GLU A 284 18.08 -18.69 -55.15
C GLU A 284 16.83 -18.32 -54.32
N PRO A 285 16.81 -17.14 -53.66
CA PRO A 285 16.01 -16.92 -52.45
C PRO A 285 14.59 -16.41 -52.74
N GLN A 286 13.58 -17.15 -52.29
CA GLN A 286 12.27 -16.60 -51.98
C GLN A 286 12.21 -16.22 -50.50
N ALA A 287 11.96 -14.94 -50.27
CA ALA A 287 11.77 -14.38 -48.94
C ALA A 287 10.44 -14.86 -48.36
N ASP A 288 10.49 -15.88 -47.51
CA ASP A 288 9.39 -16.21 -46.60
C ASP A 288 9.34 -15.16 -45.48
N GLN A 289 8.54 -14.12 -45.71
CA GLN A 289 8.11 -13.18 -44.70
C GLN A 289 7.10 -13.89 -43.80
N LYS A 290 7.50 -14.20 -42.56
CA LYS A 290 6.62 -14.75 -41.53
C LYS A 290 5.44 -13.81 -41.31
N ASP A 291 4.26 -14.35 -41.56
CA ASP A 291 2.95 -13.76 -41.44
C ASP A 291 2.61 -13.53 -39.96
N ASN A 292 2.78 -12.31 -39.47
CA ASN A 292 2.19 -11.87 -38.20
C ASN A 292 0.74 -11.47 -38.50
N GLY A 293 -0.19 -12.41 -38.29
CA GLY A 293 -1.60 -12.31 -38.66
C GLY A 293 -2.42 -11.24 -37.95
N PHE A 294 -2.16 -9.97 -38.22
CA PHE A 294 -3.02 -8.85 -37.82
C PHE A 294 -3.31 -7.97 -39.04
N THR A 295 -4.51 -8.11 -39.61
CA THR A 295 -5.01 -7.25 -40.68
C THR A 295 -5.82 -6.11 -40.07
N VAL A 296 -5.34 -4.88 -40.18
CA VAL A 296 -6.09 -3.68 -39.79
C VAL A 296 -7.07 -3.33 -40.91
N THR A 297 -8.29 -2.93 -40.56
CA THR A 297 -9.28 -2.53 -41.56
C THR A 297 -9.01 -1.11 -42.07
N TYR A 298 -9.43 -0.83 -43.31
CA TYR A 298 -9.35 0.52 -43.89
C TYR A 298 -9.99 1.59 -42.99
N ALA A 299 -11.14 1.27 -42.36
CA ALA A 299 -11.87 2.20 -41.51
C ALA A 299 -11.10 2.57 -40.23
N GLU A 300 -10.36 1.62 -39.64
CA GLU A 300 -9.56 1.86 -38.44
C GLU A 300 -8.38 2.79 -38.73
N VAL A 301 -7.67 2.56 -39.84
CA VAL A 301 -6.56 3.45 -40.25
C VAL A 301 -7.08 4.84 -40.61
N ALA A 302 -8.16 4.92 -41.39
CA ALA A 302 -8.77 6.21 -41.77
C ALA A 302 -9.27 7.01 -40.55
N SER A 303 -9.92 6.34 -39.58
CA SER A 303 -10.40 6.98 -38.35
C SER A 303 -9.24 7.45 -37.45
N SER A 304 -8.14 6.68 -37.39
CA SER A 304 -6.94 7.06 -36.65
C SER A 304 -6.27 8.30 -37.27
N MET A 305 -6.18 8.36 -38.60
CA MET A 305 -5.64 9.51 -39.33
C MET A 305 -6.51 10.76 -39.15
N GLU A 306 -7.83 10.64 -39.24
CA GLU A 306 -8.75 11.77 -39.02
C GLU A 306 -8.69 12.28 -37.57
N SER A 307 -8.53 11.37 -36.59
CA SER A 307 -8.40 11.73 -35.17
C SER A 307 -7.06 12.39 -34.87
N ALA A 308 -5.98 11.98 -35.53
CA ALA A 308 -4.68 12.66 -35.47
C ALA A 308 -4.76 14.05 -36.11
N GLU A 309 -5.45 14.16 -37.25
CA GLU A 309 -5.70 15.42 -37.95
C GLU A 309 -6.46 16.43 -37.12
N ARG A 310 -7.59 16.04 -36.52
CA ARG A 310 -8.36 16.92 -35.65
C ARG A 310 -7.58 17.43 -34.44
N ARG A 311 -6.57 16.70 -33.99
CA ARG A 311 -5.73 17.05 -32.83
C ARG A 311 -4.46 17.81 -33.22
N GLY A 312 -4.16 17.96 -34.51
CA GLY A 312 -2.90 18.55 -34.98
C GLY A 312 -1.66 17.77 -34.56
N ASP A 313 -1.80 16.46 -34.31
CA ASP A 313 -0.74 15.61 -33.77
C ASP A 313 -0.02 14.87 -34.92
N ILE A 314 1.14 15.41 -35.32
CA ILE A 314 1.96 14.91 -36.43
C ILE A 314 2.52 13.52 -36.11
N ASP A 315 2.89 13.26 -34.85
CA ASP A 315 3.44 11.97 -34.43
C ASP A 315 2.36 10.88 -34.46
N ALA A 316 1.13 11.20 -34.04
CA ALA A 316 -0.01 10.30 -34.16
C ALA A 316 -0.40 10.05 -35.62
N LEU A 317 -0.24 11.04 -36.52
CA LEU A 317 -0.50 10.88 -37.95
C LEU A 317 0.55 9.96 -38.60
N ALA A 318 1.82 10.11 -38.23
CA ALA A 318 2.91 9.23 -38.68
C ALA A 318 2.71 7.79 -38.19
N ALA A 319 2.32 7.59 -36.93
CA ALA A 319 2.01 6.27 -36.38
C ALA A 319 0.83 5.59 -37.10
N ALA A 320 -0.18 6.36 -37.54
CA ALA A 320 -1.28 5.83 -38.33
C ALA A 320 -0.84 5.43 -39.76
N ALA A 321 0.17 6.11 -40.34
CA ALA A 321 0.71 5.77 -41.65
C ALA A 321 1.43 4.40 -41.66
N ASP A 322 2.10 4.04 -40.57
CA ASP A 322 2.76 2.73 -40.42
C ASP A 322 1.75 1.57 -40.47
N LEU A 323 0.50 1.82 -40.06
CA LEU A 323 -0.59 0.84 -40.08
C LEU A 323 -1.16 0.62 -41.50
N ILE A 324 -0.89 1.51 -42.46
CA ILE A 324 -1.38 1.36 -43.84
C ILE A 324 -0.87 0.04 -44.44
N ALA A 325 0.38 -0.35 -44.17
CA ALA A 325 0.96 -1.59 -44.68
C ALA A 325 0.24 -2.87 -44.19
N GLN A 326 -0.55 -2.76 -43.11
CA GLN A 326 -1.30 -3.87 -42.50
C GLN A 326 -2.73 -4.01 -43.06
N VAL A 327 -3.15 -3.13 -43.97
CA VAL A 327 -4.46 -3.22 -44.63
C VAL A 327 -4.41 -4.24 -45.76
N GLY A 328 -5.29 -5.23 -45.74
CA GLY A 328 -5.21 -6.40 -46.62
C GLY A 328 -5.33 -6.14 -48.14
N SER A 329 -5.86 -4.99 -48.57
CA SER A 329 -6.04 -4.64 -49.99
C SER A 329 -5.05 -3.57 -50.45
N LYS A 330 -4.24 -3.88 -51.47
CA LYS A 330 -3.31 -2.91 -52.11
C LYS A 330 -4.02 -1.66 -52.64
N LYS A 331 -5.28 -1.79 -53.06
CA LYS A 331 -6.10 -0.65 -53.50
C LYS A 331 -6.43 0.29 -52.32
N GLN A 332 -6.82 -0.28 -51.18
CA GLN A 332 -7.10 0.46 -49.95
C GLN A 332 -5.83 1.10 -49.36
N GLN A 333 -4.69 0.42 -49.48
CA GLN A 333 -3.39 0.98 -49.09
C GLN A 333 -3.04 2.23 -49.91
N ALA A 334 -3.27 2.21 -51.22
CA ALA A 334 -3.02 3.36 -52.10
C ALA A 334 -3.94 4.54 -51.75
N GLU A 335 -5.22 4.29 -51.50
CA GLU A 335 -6.19 5.31 -51.07
C GLU A 335 -5.80 5.93 -49.72
N LEU A 336 -5.37 5.13 -48.73
CA LEU A 336 -4.92 5.64 -47.44
C LEU A 336 -3.62 6.46 -47.53
N ARG A 337 -2.70 6.11 -48.45
CA ARG A 337 -1.49 6.91 -48.69
C ARG A 337 -1.84 8.28 -49.25
N THR A 338 -2.78 8.34 -50.20
CA THR A 338 -3.28 9.62 -50.71
C THR A 338 -3.96 10.46 -49.62
N LEU A 339 -4.72 9.83 -48.72
CA LEU A 339 -5.31 10.52 -47.56
C LEU A 339 -4.26 11.04 -46.57
N PHE A 340 -3.16 10.29 -46.39
CA PHE A 340 -2.06 10.67 -45.50
C PHE A 340 -1.31 11.88 -46.05
N ASP A 341 -0.95 11.84 -47.34
CA ASP A 341 -0.26 12.95 -48.00
C ASP A 341 -1.12 14.23 -47.94
N ALA A 342 -2.43 14.12 -48.20
CA ALA A 342 -3.35 15.24 -48.10
C ALA A 342 -3.58 15.76 -46.66
N ALA A 343 -3.47 14.90 -45.63
CA ALA A 343 -3.52 15.32 -44.23
C ALA A 343 -2.22 16.00 -43.80
N MET A 344 -1.07 15.50 -44.24
CA MET A 344 0.24 16.09 -44.00
C MET A 344 0.36 17.49 -44.65
N GLU A 345 -0.10 17.67 -45.89
CA GLU A 345 -0.14 18.98 -46.55
C GLU A 345 -1.01 19.98 -45.79
N ARG A 346 -2.19 19.55 -45.31
CA ARG A 346 -3.09 20.41 -44.52
C ARG A 346 -2.47 20.83 -43.19
N MET A 347 -1.80 19.92 -42.48
CA MET A 347 -1.10 20.22 -41.24
C MET A 347 0.13 21.12 -41.43
N GLN A 348 0.91 20.91 -42.50
CA GLN A 348 2.09 21.73 -42.80
C GLN A 348 1.71 23.14 -43.29
N GLY A 349 0.56 23.29 -43.95
CA GLY A 349 0.02 24.61 -44.35
C GLY A 349 -0.46 25.46 -43.18
N THR A 350 -0.87 24.86 -42.05
CA THR A 350 -1.39 25.61 -40.89
C THR A 350 -0.28 26.28 -40.07
N THR A 351 0.96 25.82 -40.20
CA THR A 351 2.14 26.42 -39.53
C THR A 351 2.66 27.71 -40.20
N GLY A 352 2.07 28.16 -41.31
CA GLY A 352 2.53 29.32 -42.09
C GLY A 352 1.81 30.66 -41.85
N GLU A 353 0.72 30.70 -41.07
CA GLU A 353 -0.13 31.91 -40.90
C GLU A 353 -0.17 32.47 -39.47
N THR A 354 0.83 32.17 -38.65
CA THR A 354 0.99 32.87 -37.35
C THR A 354 2.42 33.34 -37.17
N THR A 355 2.76 34.43 -37.86
CA THR A 355 3.87 35.31 -37.46
C THR A 355 3.39 36.75 -37.46
#